data_AF-A0A6J0VKA3-F1
#
_entry.id   AF-A0A6J0VKA3-F1
#
_cell.length_a   1.000
_cell.length_b   1.000
_cell.length_c   1.000
_cell.angle_alpha   90.00
_cell.angle_beta   90.00
_cell.angle_gamma   90.00
#
_symmetry.space_group_name_H-M   'P 1'
#
loop_
_entity.id
_entity.type
_entity.pdbx_description
1 polymer ?
#
loop_
_entity_poly.entity_id
_entity_poly.type
_entity_poly.pdbx_seq_one_letter_code
_entity_poly.pdbx_strand_id
1 'polypeptide(L)'
;MTFEEKPEGNGSLVDESQQYLGARHQANGKPGASGKPRLSARQEANAKCGLPRKSLNTYTWQEIQRHSQETDQWLVINRKVYDVTGWADRHPGGRQVLNHHAGEDATDVFRAMHPDPDIVRLYLKPLLIGELAPEEPNQERNKNSRLVEDFQELRKTLETMNLFNANLGFFFLHLAQVLILEALAWVIVWHFGSGWLVTIFISCLLTVAQAQGGFLQHDMGHLSIFKKAKWNRLMQKFVMGHLKGLSAKWWNNRHFQHHVKTNIYPKDPDIDVGPLFVIGDLQPVKVCLEILSTREMFQEVVLGKVYTFVLRRSGWRF
;
A
#
# COMPACT_ATOMS: atom_id res chain seq x y z
N MET A 1 -58.72 16.59 -10.82
CA MET A 1 -57.85 16.96 -11.94
C MET A 1 -56.71 15.96 -11.95
N THR A 2 -56.83 14.96 -12.82
CA THR A 2 -55.80 13.95 -13.10
C THR A 2 -54.69 14.59 -13.92
N PHE A 3 -53.43 14.31 -13.61
CA PHE A 3 -52.32 14.27 -14.56
C PHE A 3 -51.25 13.28 -14.10
N GLU A 4 -50.80 12.50 -15.07
CA GLU A 4 -49.90 11.34 -15.01
C GLU A 4 -48.41 11.69 -14.88
N GLU A 5 -47.63 10.62 -14.72
CA GLU A 5 -46.19 10.45 -14.48
C GLU A 5 -45.21 11.19 -15.39
N LYS A 6 -43.99 11.36 -14.87
CA LYS A 6 -42.76 11.04 -15.60
C LYS A 6 -41.63 10.60 -14.65
N PRO A 7 -40.96 9.45 -14.88
CA PRO A 7 -39.76 9.07 -14.15
C PRO A 7 -38.49 9.47 -14.94
N GLU A 8 -37.58 10.18 -14.29
CA GLU A 8 -36.19 10.37 -14.75
C GLU A 8 -35.31 9.77 -13.64
N GLY A 9 -34.27 8.96 -13.85
CA GLY A 9 -33.49 8.64 -15.02
C GLY A 9 -32.08 8.36 -14.48
N ASN A 10 -31.60 7.12 -14.62
CA ASN A 10 -30.32 6.64 -14.10
C ASN A 10 -29.14 7.46 -14.67
N GLY A 11 -28.48 8.26 -13.83
CA GLY A 11 -27.28 9.01 -14.19
C GLY A 11 -26.01 8.19 -13.93
N SER A 12 -25.62 7.37 -14.91
CA SER A 12 -24.29 6.76 -15.00
C SER A 12 -23.32 7.78 -15.56
N LEU A 13 -22.41 8.31 -14.74
CA LEU A 13 -21.28 9.12 -15.22
C LEU A 13 -20.13 8.21 -15.64
N VAL A 14 -20.13 7.86 -16.93
CA VAL A 14 -18.96 7.37 -17.67
C VAL A 14 -18.95 8.15 -18.98
N ASP A 15 -18.02 9.09 -19.14
CA ASP A 15 -17.14 9.19 -20.32
C ASP A 15 -16.23 10.42 -20.19
N GLU A 16 -14.91 10.21 -20.16
CA GLU A 16 -13.95 10.96 -20.97
C GLU A 16 -12.60 10.25 -20.86
N SER A 17 -12.39 9.23 -21.69
CA SER A 17 -11.07 8.64 -21.90
C SER A 17 -10.54 9.00 -23.28
N GLN A 18 -9.50 9.84 -23.29
CA GLN A 18 -8.78 10.25 -24.48
C GLN A 18 -8.05 9.06 -25.12
N GLN A 19 -8.30 8.90 -26.41
CA GLN A 19 -7.65 7.98 -27.33
C GLN A 19 -6.13 8.22 -27.40
N TYR A 20 -5.33 7.17 -27.15
CA TYR A 20 -3.96 7.09 -27.65
C TYR A 20 -3.79 5.86 -28.56
N LEU A 21 -3.31 6.16 -29.75
CA LEU A 21 -3.12 5.28 -30.90
C LEU A 21 -2.04 4.21 -30.64
N GLY A 22 -2.42 2.93 -30.75
CA GLY A 22 -1.49 1.80 -30.82
C GLY A 22 -1.41 1.25 -32.25
N ALA A 23 -0.30 1.52 -32.93
CA ALA A 23 0.00 1.01 -34.27
C ALA A 23 0.22 -0.52 -34.26
N ARG A 24 -0.51 -1.22 -35.14
CA ARG A 24 -0.32 -2.65 -35.45
C ARG A 24 0.97 -2.86 -36.24
N HIS A 25 1.89 -3.67 -35.74
CA HIS A 25 2.95 -4.28 -36.55
C HIS A 25 2.48 -5.65 -37.06
N GLN A 26 2.22 -5.73 -38.35
CA GLN A 26 2.09 -6.97 -39.12
C GLN A 26 3.50 -7.48 -39.47
N ALA A 27 3.80 -8.74 -39.13
CA ALA A 27 4.94 -9.46 -39.67
C ALA A 27 4.43 -10.50 -40.69
N ASN A 28 4.95 -10.38 -41.91
CA ASN A 28 4.59 -11.15 -43.09
C ASN A 28 5.65 -12.25 -43.29
N GLY A 29 5.25 -13.51 -43.49
CA GLY A 29 6.16 -14.62 -43.76
C GLY A 29 5.46 -15.73 -44.57
N LYS A 30 5.94 -15.97 -45.80
CA LYS A 30 5.44 -16.98 -46.75
C LYS A 30 6.03 -18.39 -46.50
N PRO A 31 5.41 -19.47 -47.04
CA PRO A 31 5.66 -20.86 -46.64
C PRO A 31 6.58 -21.64 -47.59
N GLY A 32 7.20 -22.72 -47.10
CA GLY A 32 7.99 -23.66 -47.91
C GLY A 32 8.23 -25.04 -47.27
N ALA A 33 7.49 -26.03 -47.79
CA ALA A 33 7.80 -27.46 -48.03
C ALA A 33 8.39 -28.42 -46.96
N SER A 34 7.55 -29.42 -46.65
CA SER A 34 7.77 -30.89 -46.68
C SER A 34 8.97 -31.55 -45.97
N GLY A 35 8.65 -32.44 -45.02
CA GLY A 35 9.51 -33.55 -44.61
C GLY A 35 8.93 -34.33 -43.41
N LYS A 36 8.37 -35.52 -43.63
CA LYS A 36 8.20 -36.55 -42.58
C LYS A 36 9.49 -37.37 -42.51
N PRO A 37 9.90 -37.85 -41.33
CA PRO A 37 9.57 -39.24 -40.99
C PRO A 37 9.12 -39.46 -39.52
N ARG A 38 8.56 -40.65 -39.34
CA ARG A 38 7.89 -41.27 -38.18
C ARG A 38 8.93 -41.93 -37.26
N LEU A 39 8.70 -41.95 -35.94
CA LEU A 39 9.21 -42.86 -34.86
C LEU A 39 9.05 -42.10 -33.53
N SER A 40 8.66 -42.63 -32.37
CA SER A 40 8.07 -43.88 -31.93
C SER A 40 7.50 -43.60 -30.53
N ALA A 41 6.49 -44.37 -30.12
CA ALA A 41 5.87 -44.35 -28.80
C ALA A 41 6.85 -44.25 -27.62
N ARG A 42 6.58 -43.31 -26.70
CA ARG A 42 6.95 -43.38 -25.27
C ARG A 42 6.14 -42.37 -24.46
N GLN A 43 4.83 -42.55 -24.46
CA GLN A 43 4.03 -42.29 -23.28
C GLN A 43 3.97 -43.60 -22.48
N GLU A 44 3.81 -43.47 -21.17
CA GLU A 44 3.66 -44.53 -20.17
C GLU A 44 4.97 -45.13 -19.61
N ALA A 45 5.49 -44.45 -18.58
CA ALA A 45 5.81 -45.07 -17.29
C ALA A 45 6.42 -44.02 -16.36
N ASN A 46 5.58 -43.29 -15.61
CA ASN A 46 6.01 -42.83 -14.30
C ASN A 46 4.82 -42.79 -13.35
N ALA A 47 4.37 -43.99 -12.99
CA ALA A 47 3.43 -44.18 -11.90
C ALA A 47 4.23 -44.33 -10.59
N LYS A 48 3.91 -43.43 -9.66
CA LYS A 48 4.04 -43.55 -8.19
C LYS A 48 5.44 -43.58 -7.57
N CYS A 49 5.77 -42.48 -6.91
CA CYS A 49 6.15 -42.54 -5.50
C CYS A 49 5.56 -41.31 -4.78
N GLY A 50 4.25 -41.38 -4.50
CA GLY A 50 3.56 -40.39 -3.67
C GLY A 50 3.64 -40.84 -2.21
N LEU A 51 4.51 -40.21 -1.43
CA LEU A 51 4.34 -40.20 0.03
C LEU A 51 2.94 -39.63 0.34
N PRO A 52 2.23 -40.14 1.36
CA PRO A 52 0.92 -39.61 1.72
C PRO A 52 1.09 -38.14 2.10
N ARG A 53 0.64 -37.25 1.22
CA ARG A 53 0.56 -35.82 1.49
C ARG A 53 -0.44 -35.70 2.65
N LYS A 54 0.01 -35.27 3.84
CA LYS A 54 -0.91 -34.93 4.94
C LYS A 54 -2.04 -34.10 4.35
N SER A 55 -3.26 -34.62 4.39
CA SER A 55 -4.44 -33.88 3.95
C SER A 55 -4.55 -32.67 4.87
N LEU A 56 -4.33 -31.49 4.31
CA LEU A 56 -4.57 -30.25 5.03
C LEU A 56 -6.07 -30.09 5.22
N ASN A 57 -6.48 -29.53 6.36
CA ASN A 57 -7.88 -29.18 6.59
C ASN A 57 -8.31 -28.15 5.54
N THR A 58 -9.59 -28.18 5.17
CA THR A 58 -10.18 -27.24 4.21
C THR A 58 -11.17 -26.33 4.92
N TYR A 59 -11.13 -25.04 4.63
CA TYR A 59 -11.98 -24.02 5.27
C TYR A 59 -12.76 -23.21 4.23
N THR A 60 -13.98 -22.78 4.59
CA THR A 60 -14.83 -21.92 3.75
C THR A 60 -14.55 -20.44 4.01
N TRP A 61 -14.97 -19.55 3.10
CA TRP A 61 -14.87 -18.10 3.35
C TRP A 61 -15.69 -17.68 4.56
N GLN A 62 -16.86 -18.29 4.75
CA GLN A 62 -17.74 -17.99 5.89
C GLN A 62 -17.07 -18.31 7.23
N GLU A 63 -16.27 -19.38 7.28
CA GLU A 63 -15.52 -19.74 8.47
C GLU A 63 -14.33 -18.80 8.68
N ILE A 64 -13.52 -18.60 7.65
CA ILE A 64 -12.32 -17.75 7.70
C ILE A 64 -12.67 -16.31 8.16
N GLN A 65 -13.77 -15.75 7.68
CA GLN A 65 -14.19 -14.38 8.02
C GLN A 65 -14.61 -14.20 9.49
N ARG A 66 -14.91 -15.30 10.22
CA ARG A 66 -15.17 -15.24 11.67
C ARG A 66 -13.90 -14.92 12.46
N HIS A 67 -12.74 -15.28 11.92
CA HIS A 67 -11.42 -15.06 12.51
C HIS A 67 -10.84 -13.70 12.06
N SER A 68 -11.58 -12.62 12.34
CA SER A 68 -11.27 -11.23 11.96
C SER A 68 -10.97 -10.30 13.14
N GLN A 69 -10.89 -10.83 14.37
CA GLN A 69 -10.70 -10.05 15.59
C GLN A 69 -9.24 -10.05 16.03
N GLU A 70 -8.76 -9.04 16.77
CA GLU A 70 -7.34 -8.98 17.16
C GLU A 70 -6.82 -10.17 17.97
N THR A 71 -7.70 -10.86 18.68
CA THR A 71 -7.38 -12.04 19.47
C THR A 71 -7.61 -13.35 18.73
N ASP A 72 -8.08 -13.29 17.47
CA ASP A 72 -8.41 -14.45 16.64
C ASP A 72 -8.37 -14.05 15.15
N GLN A 73 -7.21 -14.28 14.51
CA GLN A 73 -6.86 -13.72 13.21
C GLN A 73 -6.37 -14.78 12.24
N TRP A 74 -7.15 -15.01 11.20
CA TRP A 74 -6.74 -15.84 10.07
C TRP A 74 -6.47 -14.99 8.83
N LEU A 75 -5.54 -15.43 7.98
CA LEU A 75 -5.23 -14.81 6.70
C LEU A 75 -5.19 -15.86 5.61
N VAL A 76 -5.64 -15.49 4.40
CA VAL A 76 -5.47 -16.30 3.21
C VAL A 76 -4.32 -15.76 2.37
N ILE A 77 -3.36 -16.61 2.02
CA ILE A 77 -2.25 -16.30 1.11
C ILE A 77 -2.09 -17.45 0.12
N ASN A 78 -2.30 -17.19 -1.18
CA ASN A 78 -2.27 -18.19 -2.25
C ASN A 78 -3.17 -19.41 -1.94
N ARG A 79 -4.42 -19.15 -1.55
CA ARG A 79 -5.43 -20.15 -1.12
C ARG A 79 -5.04 -21.00 0.11
N LYS A 80 -3.97 -20.65 0.82
CA LYS A 80 -3.60 -21.30 2.09
C LYS A 80 -4.07 -20.45 3.25
N VAL A 81 -4.57 -21.11 4.30
CA VAL A 81 -5.11 -20.46 5.49
C VAL A 81 -4.08 -20.53 6.60
N TYR A 82 -3.77 -19.36 7.17
CA TYR A 82 -2.78 -19.21 8.22
C TYR A 82 -3.41 -18.60 9.46
N ASP A 83 -3.18 -19.20 10.63
CA ASP A 83 -3.47 -18.58 11.91
C ASP A 83 -2.29 -17.70 12.31
N VAL A 84 -2.49 -16.39 12.34
CA VAL A 84 -1.46 -15.41 12.66
C VAL A 84 -1.61 -14.82 14.06
N THR A 85 -2.60 -15.28 14.84
CA THR A 85 -2.95 -14.74 16.15
C THR A 85 -1.74 -14.67 17.09
N GLY A 86 -1.03 -15.80 17.29
CA GLY A 86 0.16 -15.88 18.14
C GLY A 86 1.45 -15.31 17.52
N TRP A 87 1.38 -14.83 16.27
CA TRP A 87 2.52 -14.27 15.55
C TRP A 87 2.42 -12.75 15.37
N ALA A 88 1.24 -12.16 15.54
CA ALA A 88 0.99 -10.76 15.21
C ALA A 88 1.94 -9.78 15.89
N ASP A 89 2.24 -9.98 17.18
CA ASP A 89 3.16 -9.13 17.95
C ASP A 89 4.64 -9.28 17.54
N ARG A 90 4.99 -10.36 16.84
CA ARG A 90 6.35 -10.63 16.33
C ARG A 90 6.52 -10.23 14.87
N HIS A 91 5.45 -9.81 14.21
CA HIS A 91 5.52 -9.40 12.81
C HIS A 91 6.40 -8.15 12.66
N PRO A 92 7.44 -8.15 11.79
CA PRO A 92 8.31 -7.00 11.61
C PRO A 92 7.60 -5.73 11.11
N GLY A 93 6.46 -5.88 10.44
CA GLY A 93 5.60 -4.75 10.03
C GLY A 93 4.69 -4.21 11.15
N GLY A 94 4.70 -4.84 12.33
CA GLY A 94 3.78 -4.57 13.44
C GLY A 94 2.50 -5.40 13.36
N ARG A 95 1.74 -5.47 14.46
CA ARG A 95 0.47 -6.23 14.53
C ARG A 95 -0.65 -5.59 13.71
N GLN A 96 -0.71 -4.25 13.69
CA GLN A 96 -1.80 -3.49 13.10
C GLN A 96 -2.02 -3.82 11.62
N VAL A 97 -0.92 -4.08 10.89
CA VAL A 97 -0.96 -4.42 9.47
C VAL A 97 -1.64 -5.77 9.21
N LEU A 98 -1.59 -6.70 10.17
CA LEU A 98 -2.30 -7.98 10.09
C LEU A 98 -3.76 -7.78 10.49
N ASN A 99 -4.04 -6.97 11.52
CA ASN A 99 -5.41 -6.61 11.93
C ASN A 99 -6.23 -6.06 10.76
N HIS A 100 -5.61 -5.26 9.88
CA HIS A 100 -6.29 -4.68 8.73
C HIS A 100 -6.73 -5.67 7.66
N HIS A 101 -6.17 -6.89 7.66
CA HIS A 101 -6.46 -7.96 6.71
C HIS A 101 -7.01 -9.23 7.36
N ALA A 102 -7.27 -9.23 8.67
CA ALA A 102 -7.78 -10.40 9.36
C ALA A 102 -9.11 -10.85 8.74
N GLY A 103 -9.20 -12.13 8.38
CA GLY A 103 -10.33 -12.72 7.67
C GLY A 103 -10.37 -12.44 6.14
N GLU A 104 -9.34 -11.81 5.57
CA GLU A 104 -9.27 -11.44 4.15
C GLU A 104 -8.23 -12.25 3.35
N ASP A 105 -8.34 -12.21 2.01
CA ASP A 105 -7.26 -12.59 1.08
C ASP A 105 -6.17 -11.51 1.02
N ALA A 106 -5.04 -11.81 1.67
CA ALA A 106 -3.87 -10.95 1.74
C ALA A 106 -2.83 -11.26 0.63
N THR A 107 -3.12 -12.11 -0.34
CA THR A 107 -2.14 -12.61 -1.34
C THR A 107 -1.38 -11.49 -2.06
N ASP A 108 -2.07 -10.49 -2.59
CA ASP A 108 -1.44 -9.43 -3.38
C ASP A 108 -0.61 -8.47 -2.52
N VAL A 109 -1.13 -8.08 -1.34
CA VAL A 109 -0.42 -7.25 -0.38
C VAL A 109 0.81 -7.98 0.17
N PHE A 110 0.67 -9.27 0.47
CA PHE A 110 1.77 -10.12 0.90
C PHE A 110 2.88 -10.13 -0.16
N ARG A 111 2.53 -10.36 -1.44
CA ARG A 111 3.48 -10.36 -2.55
C ARG A 111 4.15 -8.99 -2.77
N ALA A 112 3.43 -7.90 -2.53
CA ALA A 112 3.97 -6.55 -2.66
C ALA A 112 4.97 -6.19 -1.53
N MET A 113 4.68 -6.61 -0.29
CA MET A 113 5.42 -6.18 0.90
C MET A 113 6.56 -7.12 1.31
N HIS A 114 6.62 -8.34 0.76
CA HIS A 114 7.58 -9.38 1.13
C HIS A 114 8.50 -9.77 -0.04
N PRO A 115 9.55 -8.99 -0.33
CA PRO A 115 10.42 -9.22 -1.49
C PRO A 115 11.29 -10.50 -1.39
N ASP A 116 11.51 -11.03 -0.19
CA ASP A 116 12.35 -12.22 0.06
C ASP A 116 11.47 -13.45 0.43
N PRO A 117 10.82 -14.14 -0.54
CA PRO A 117 9.87 -15.21 -0.26
C PRO A 117 10.48 -16.41 0.47
N ASP A 118 11.77 -16.70 0.25
CA ASP A 118 12.47 -17.82 0.89
C ASP A 118 12.58 -17.65 2.39
N ILE A 119 12.88 -16.44 2.86
CA ILE A 119 12.96 -16.10 4.27
C ILE A 119 11.56 -16.17 4.88
N VAL A 120 10.58 -15.57 4.23
CA VAL A 120 9.21 -15.46 4.77
C VAL A 120 8.54 -16.83 4.85
N ARG A 121 8.84 -17.74 3.91
CA ARG A 121 8.37 -19.13 3.96
C ARG A 121 8.76 -19.85 5.24
N LEU A 122 9.88 -19.51 5.88
CA LEU A 122 10.28 -20.10 7.16
C LEU A 122 9.31 -19.73 8.29
N TYR A 123 8.77 -18.51 8.26
CA TYR A 123 7.78 -18.03 9.23
C TYR A 123 6.36 -18.51 8.92
N LEU A 124 6.00 -18.67 7.64
CA LEU A 124 4.67 -19.14 7.24
C LEU A 124 4.41 -20.62 7.54
N LYS A 125 5.43 -21.49 7.44
CA LYS A 125 5.30 -22.94 7.65
C LYS A 125 4.60 -23.31 8.98
N PRO A 126 5.02 -22.80 10.15
CA PRO A 126 4.36 -23.14 11.42
C PRO A 126 2.96 -22.52 11.60
N LEU A 127 2.60 -21.51 10.79
CA LEU A 127 1.31 -20.81 10.89
C LEU A 127 0.22 -21.45 10.02
N LEU A 128 0.60 -22.37 9.12
CA LEU A 128 -0.32 -23.00 8.17
C LEU A 128 -1.27 -23.97 8.90
N ILE A 129 -2.57 -23.67 8.85
CA ILE A 129 -3.62 -24.49 9.46
C ILE A 129 -4.45 -25.27 8.43
N GLY A 130 -4.41 -24.87 7.16
CA GLY A 130 -5.11 -25.57 6.08
C GLY A 130 -5.15 -24.81 4.76
N GLU A 131 -6.13 -25.13 3.92
CA GLU A 131 -6.33 -24.55 2.59
C GLU A 131 -7.79 -24.11 2.39
N LEU A 132 -8.01 -23.15 1.51
CA LEU A 132 -9.34 -22.68 1.14
C LEU A 132 -10.05 -23.77 0.32
N ALA A 133 -11.29 -24.08 0.68
CA ALA A 133 -12.08 -25.15 0.08
C ALA A 133 -12.13 -25.03 -1.46
N PRO A 134 -11.97 -26.11 -2.23
CA PRO A 134 -11.81 -26.06 -3.70
C PRO A 134 -12.95 -25.34 -4.44
N GLU A 135 -14.16 -25.42 -3.92
CA GLU A 135 -15.38 -24.81 -4.43
C GLU A 135 -15.47 -23.30 -4.16
N GLU A 136 -14.70 -22.78 -3.22
CA GLU A 136 -14.69 -21.36 -2.89
C GLU A 136 -13.87 -20.56 -3.91
N PRO A 137 -14.34 -19.35 -4.28
CA PRO A 137 -13.59 -18.46 -5.17
C PRO A 137 -12.23 -18.12 -4.57
N ASN A 138 -11.24 -17.83 -5.42
CA ASN A 138 -9.89 -17.48 -4.97
C ASN A 138 -9.84 -16.26 -4.05
N GLN A 139 -10.80 -15.35 -4.21
CA GLN A 139 -10.93 -14.12 -3.44
C GLN A 139 -12.27 -14.10 -2.72
N GLU A 140 -12.34 -13.37 -1.62
CA GLU A 140 -13.58 -13.08 -0.91
C GLU A 140 -14.63 -12.42 -1.82
N ARG A 141 -15.90 -12.78 -1.63
CA ARG A 141 -17.01 -12.39 -2.53
C ARG A 141 -17.25 -10.87 -2.62
N ASN A 142 -16.82 -10.11 -1.62
CA ASN A 142 -17.04 -8.66 -1.55
C ASN A 142 -15.93 -7.86 -2.24
N LYS A 143 -14.88 -8.51 -2.75
CA LYS A 143 -13.76 -7.86 -3.43
C LYS A 143 -14.10 -7.63 -4.90
N ASN A 144 -13.78 -6.45 -5.41
CA ASN A 144 -14.02 -6.13 -6.82
C ASN A 144 -13.00 -6.87 -7.70
N SER A 145 -13.42 -7.97 -8.33
CA SER A 145 -12.53 -8.84 -9.11
C SER A 145 -11.84 -8.12 -10.26
N ARG A 146 -12.55 -7.19 -10.95
CA ARG A 146 -11.98 -6.40 -12.05
C ARG A 146 -10.79 -5.57 -11.59
N LEU A 147 -10.93 -4.87 -10.46
CA LEU A 147 -9.83 -4.07 -9.92
C LEU A 147 -8.62 -4.93 -9.54
N VAL A 148 -8.84 -6.16 -9.06
CA VAL A 148 -7.74 -7.06 -8.72
C VAL A 148 -7.06 -7.59 -9.98
N GLU A 149 -7.83 -7.96 -11.00
CA GLU A 149 -7.31 -8.38 -12.30
C GLU A 149 -6.49 -7.26 -12.95
N ASP A 150 -7.01 -6.03 -12.99
CA ASP A 150 -6.31 -4.86 -13.53
C ASP A 150 -4.98 -4.61 -12.80
N PHE A 151 -4.96 -4.71 -11.45
CA PHE A 151 -3.74 -4.53 -10.67
C PHE A 151 -2.72 -5.65 -10.94
N GLN A 152 -3.17 -6.89 -11.08
CA GLN A 152 -2.30 -8.03 -11.40
C GLN A 152 -1.71 -7.91 -12.81
N GLU A 153 -2.50 -7.46 -13.79
CA GLU A 153 -2.05 -7.19 -15.15
C GLU A 153 -1.04 -6.03 -15.20
N LEU A 154 -1.34 -4.93 -14.50
CA LEU A 154 -0.42 -3.80 -14.36
C LEU A 154 0.92 -4.27 -13.79
N ARG A 155 0.89 -5.01 -12.68
CA ARG A 155 2.11 -5.53 -12.07
C ARG A 155 2.90 -6.41 -13.03
N LYS A 156 2.23 -7.34 -13.72
CA LYS A 156 2.87 -8.23 -14.70
C LYS A 156 3.54 -7.41 -15.81
N THR A 157 2.90 -6.34 -16.28
CA THR A 157 3.46 -5.41 -17.27
C THR A 157 4.71 -4.71 -16.72
N LEU A 158 4.68 -4.22 -15.48
CA LEU A 158 5.85 -3.61 -14.84
C LEU A 158 7.02 -4.60 -14.65
N GLU A 159 6.71 -5.86 -14.35
CA GLU A 159 7.70 -6.95 -14.25
C GLU A 159 8.31 -7.28 -15.60
N THR A 160 7.52 -7.38 -16.69
CA THR A 160 8.04 -7.63 -18.04
C THR A 160 8.86 -6.47 -18.59
N MET A 161 8.48 -5.23 -18.25
CA MET A 161 9.24 -4.02 -18.57
C MET A 161 10.49 -3.83 -17.68
N ASN A 162 10.72 -4.72 -16.72
CA ASN A 162 11.87 -4.70 -15.83
C ASN A 162 11.95 -3.44 -14.95
N LEU A 163 10.81 -2.81 -14.65
CA LEU A 163 10.75 -1.52 -13.95
C LEU A 163 10.99 -1.61 -12.44
N PHE A 164 11.03 -2.82 -11.88
CA PHE A 164 11.41 -3.06 -10.47
C PHE A 164 12.92 -3.12 -10.24
N ASN A 165 13.74 -3.04 -11.31
CA ASN A 165 15.19 -2.96 -11.17
C ASN A 165 15.66 -1.51 -11.04
N ALA A 166 16.03 -1.13 -9.82
CA ALA A 166 16.54 0.20 -9.53
C ALA A 166 17.85 0.52 -10.26
N ASN A 167 17.95 1.74 -10.79
CA ASN A 167 19.18 2.30 -11.33
C ASN A 167 20.03 2.89 -10.20
N LEU A 168 21.06 2.16 -9.77
CA LEU A 168 21.94 2.61 -8.67
C LEU A 168 22.68 3.93 -8.98
N GLY A 169 23.00 4.20 -10.25
CA GLY A 169 23.64 5.45 -10.66
C GLY A 169 22.74 6.65 -10.42
N PHE A 170 21.45 6.52 -10.77
CA PHE A 170 20.45 7.56 -10.50
C PHE A 170 20.35 7.87 -9.01
N PHE A 171 20.20 6.84 -8.15
CA PHE A 171 20.09 7.04 -6.71
C PHE A 171 21.38 7.56 -6.06
N PHE A 172 22.55 7.19 -6.59
CA PHE A 172 23.82 7.76 -6.16
C PHE A 172 23.92 9.25 -6.50
N LEU A 173 23.57 9.64 -7.74
CA LEU A 173 23.55 11.05 -8.15
C LEU A 173 22.53 11.85 -7.35
N HIS A 174 21.37 11.26 -7.05
CA HIS A 174 20.35 11.87 -6.19
C HIS A 174 20.89 12.11 -4.77
N LEU A 175 21.57 11.13 -4.16
CA LEU A 175 22.22 11.32 -2.86
C LEU A 175 23.32 12.39 -2.92
N ALA A 176 24.15 12.37 -3.96
CA ALA A 176 25.21 13.35 -4.15
C ALA A 176 24.64 14.77 -4.28
N GLN A 177 23.56 14.94 -5.04
CA GLN A 177 22.85 16.22 -5.16
C GLN A 177 22.38 16.72 -3.79
N VAL A 178 21.73 15.87 -2.99
CA VAL A 178 21.28 16.25 -1.64
C VAL A 178 22.45 16.72 -0.78
N LEU A 179 23.55 15.95 -0.75
CA LEU A 179 24.75 16.30 0.03
C LEU A 179 25.42 17.59 -0.46
N ILE A 180 25.46 17.83 -1.77
CA ILE A 180 26.01 19.05 -2.35
C ILE A 180 25.17 20.26 -1.97
N LEU A 181 23.84 20.17 -2.02
CA LEU A 181 22.95 21.28 -1.64
C LEU A 181 23.08 21.61 -0.14
N GLU A 182 23.16 20.60 0.71
CA GLU A 182 23.42 20.76 2.15
C GLU A 182 24.77 21.45 2.40
N ALA A 183 25.85 20.94 1.80
CA ALA A 183 27.19 21.53 1.95
C ALA A 183 27.25 22.97 1.40
N LEU A 184 26.60 23.23 0.28
CA LEU A 184 26.52 24.56 -0.32
C LEU A 184 25.81 25.56 0.60
N ALA A 185 24.71 25.16 1.23
CA ALA A 185 24.04 25.98 2.23
C ALA A 185 24.98 26.37 3.38
N TRP A 186 25.76 25.41 3.92
CA TRP A 186 26.75 25.68 4.96
C TRP A 186 27.88 26.61 4.50
N VAL A 187 28.38 26.43 3.27
CA VAL A 187 29.42 27.30 2.70
C VAL A 187 28.91 28.73 2.52
N ILE A 188 27.67 28.89 2.07
CA ILE A 188 27.08 30.21 1.86
C ILE A 188 26.92 30.95 3.20
N VAL A 189 26.38 30.33 4.24
CA VAL A 189 26.24 31.00 5.54
C VAL A 189 27.60 31.32 6.14
N TRP A 190 28.59 30.44 5.95
CA TRP A 190 29.96 30.68 6.44
C TRP A 190 30.61 31.89 5.76
N HIS A 191 30.44 32.06 4.45
CA HIS A 191 31.11 33.13 3.70
C HIS A 191 30.35 34.46 3.70
N PHE A 192 29.02 34.42 3.65
CA PHE A 192 28.18 35.61 3.48
C PHE A 192 27.40 36.00 4.75
N GLY A 193 27.51 35.21 5.84
CA GLY A 193 26.85 35.47 7.11
C GLY A 193 25.35 35.19 7.10
N SER A 194 24.64 35.68 8.13
CA SER A 194 23.23 35.38 8.40
C SER A 194 22.27 36.51 7.99
N GLY A 195 22.57 37.24 6.92
CA GLY A 195 21.67 38.28 6.40
C GLY A 195 20.34 37.70 5.91
N TRP A 196 19.28 38.51 5.90
CA TRP A 196 17.94 38.05 5.52
C TRP A 196 17.87 37.44 4.11
N LEU A 197 18.49 38.08 3.11
CA LEU A 197 18.51 37.56 1.74
C LEU A 197 19.26 36.22 1.63
N VAL A 198 20.40 36.10 2.33
CA VAL A 198 21.19 34.87 2.40
C VAL A 198 20.38 33.76 3.07
N THR A 199 19.70 34.07 4.16
CA THR A 199 18.87 33.12 4.92
C THR A 199 17.71 32.60 4.08
N ILE A 200 17.01 33.48 3.34
CA ILE A 200 15.91 33.08 2.46
C ILE A 200 16.43 32.16 1.35
N PHE A 201 17.55 32.51 0.72
CA PHE A 201 18.14 31.70 -0.34
C PHE A 201 18.57 30.31 0.16
N ILE A 202 19.26 30.25 1.31
CA ILE A 202 19.63 28.99 1.96
C ILE A 202 18.40 28.17 2.33
N SER A 203 17.35 28.80 2.83
CA SER A 203 16.10 28.11 3.18
C SER A 203 15.47 27.44 1.96
N CYS A 204 15.47 28.11 0.80
CA CYS A 204 15.01 27.50 -0.46
C CYS A 204 15.88 26.30 -0.85
N LEU A 205 17.21 26.43 -0.79
CA LEU A 205 18.14 25.34 -1.11
C LEU A 205 17.93 24.12 -0.19
N LEU A 206 17.87 24.34 1.12
CA LEU A 206 17.66 23.29 2.11
C LEU A 206 16.26 22.68 1.99
N THR A 207 15.24 23.45 1.64
CA THR A 207 13.89 22.91 1.38
C THR A 207 13.93 21.90 0.24
N VAL A 208 14.60 22.24 -0.87
CA VAL A 208 14.78 21.32 -2.00
C VAL A 208 15.57 20.09 -1.57
N ALA A 209 16.70 20.27 -0.88
CA ALA A 209 17.53 19.16 -0.39
C ALA A 209 16.75 18.21 0.53
N GLN A 210 15.97 18.76 1.45
CA GLN A 210 15.19 18.01 2.43
C GLN A 210 14.00 17.29 1.80
N ALA A 211 13.33 17.89 0.81
CA ALA A 211 12.27 17.24 0.04
C ALA A 211 12.82 16.05 -0.76
N GLN A 212 13.91 16.26 -1.50
CA GLN A 212 14.60 15.22 -2.27
C GLN A 212 15.11 14.10 -1.36
N GLY A 213 15.75 14.43 -0.23
CA GLY A 213 16.15 13.47 0.79
C GLY A 213 14.98 12.68 1.40
N GLY A 214 13.78 13.28 1.44
CA GLY A 214 12.54 12.63 1.85
C GLY A 214 12.08 11.53 0.89
N PHE A 215 12.12 11.79 -0.42
CA PHE A 215 11.84 10.79 -1.44
C PHE A 215 12.92 9.70 -1.48
N LEU A 216 14.19 10.10 -1.38
CA LEU A 216 15.30 9.14 -1.36
C LEU A 216 15.19 8.17 -0.17
N GLN A 217 14.89 8.66 1.04
CA GLN A 217 14.72 7.78 2.19
C GLN A 217 13.45 6.93 2.08
N HIS A 218 12.39 7.44 1.45
CA HIS A 218 11.14 6.71 1.23
C HIS A 218 11.40 5.44 0.41
N ASP A 219 12.14 5.58 -0.70
CA ASP A 219 12.47 4.46 -1.58
C ASP A 219 13.40 3.45 -0.89
N MET A 220 14.36 3.93 -0.09
CA MET A 220 15.17 3.05 0.77
C MET A 220 14.31 2.31 1.80
N GLY A 221 13.30 2.96 2.36
CA GLY A 221 12.35 2.38 3.32
C GLY A 221 11.51 1.26 2.72
N HIS A 222 11.16 1.38 1.43
CA HIS A 222 10.50 0.34 0.63
C HIS A 222 11.43 -0.78 0.16
N LEU A 223 12.71 -0.73 0.54
CA LEU A 223 13.73 -1.69 0.13
C LEU A 223 13.93 -1.78 -1.39
N SER A 224 13.61 -0.73 -2.14
CA SER A 224 13.56 -0.77 -3.61
C SER A 224 14.90 -0.47 -4.30
N ILE A 225 15.86 0.15 -3.62
CA ILE A 225 17.12 0.61 -4.25
C ILE A 225 18.15 -0.52 -4.37
N PHE A 226 18.48 -1.19 -3.26
CA PHE A 226 19.50 -2.24 -3.24
C PHE A 226 18.87 -3.64 -3.30
N LYS A 227 19.56 -4.58 -3.96
CA LYS A 227 19.15 -6.00 -3.98
C LYS A 227 19.10 -6.65 -2.59
N LYS A 228 20.00 -6.24 -1.68
CA LYS A 228 20.02 -6.77 -0.31
C LYS A 228 19.35 -5.76 0.62
N ALA A 229 18.31 -6.20 1.32
CA ALA A 229 17.55 -5.38 2.26
C ALA A 229 18.42 -4.77 3.39
N LYS A 230 19.56 -5.38 3.73
CA LYS A 230 20.54 -4.82 4.68
C LYS A 230 21.05 -3.44 4.25
N TRP A 231 21.36 -3.25 2.96
CA TRP A 231 21.91 -2.00 2.44
C TRP A 231 20.85 -0.90 2.38
N ASN A 232 19.63 -1.23 1.96
CA ASN A 232 18.49 -0.31 2.04
C ASN A 232 18.28 0.20 3.48
N ARG A 233 18.21 -0.70 4.46
CA ARG A 233 18.02 -0.33 5.86
C ARG A 233 19.16 0.51 6.42
N LEU A 234 20.40 0.20 6.07
CA LEU A 234 21.56 0.99 6.50
C LEU A 234 21.48 2.40 5.93
N MET A 235 21.22 2.52 4.62
CA MET A 235 21.17 3.82 3.97
C MET A 235 19.95 4.65 4.39
N GLN A 236 18.79 4.02 4.59
CA GLN A 236 17.62 4.69 5.13
C GLN A 236 17.94 5.30 6.50
N LYS A 237 18.59 4.55 7.40
CA LYS A 237 19.00 5.06 8.71
C LYS A 237 19.98 6.22 8.61
N PHE A 238 20.89 6.18 7.63
CA PHE A 238 21.81 7.29 7.38
C PHE A 238 21.05 8.54 6.90
N VAL A 239 20.26 8.43 5.83
CA VAL A 239 19.53 9.58 5.26
C VAL A 239 18.50 10.13 6.26
N MET A 240 17.67 9.26 6.83
CA MET A 240 16.62 9.69 7.77
C MET A 240 17.21 10.21 9.10
N GLY A 241 18.23 9.53 9.62
CA GLY A 241 18.85 9.89 10.90
C GLY A 241 19.77 11.10 10.79
N HIS A 242 20.79 11.05 9.92
CA HIS A 242 21.85 12.06 9.88
C HIS A 242 21.50 13.26 8.99
N LEU A 243 20.72 13.07 7.92
CA LEU A 243 20.37 14.20 7.02
C LEU A 243 19.03 14.84 7.40
N LYS A 244 18.06 14.06 7.90
CA LYS A 244 16.73 14.59 8.25
C LYS A 244 16.49 14.77 9.75
N GLY A 245 17.31 14.16 10.62
CA GLY A 245 17.14 14.23 12.07
C GLY A 245 15.93 13.44 12.60
N LEU A 246 15.45 12.44 11.86
CA LEU A 246 14.26 11.64 12.20
C LEU A 246 14.60 10.16 12.36
N SER A 247 13.73 9.43 13.06
CA SER A 247 13.90 7.98 13.26
C SER A 247 13.33 7.18 12.07
N ALA A 248 14.20 6.44 11.38
CA ALA A 248 13.78 5.48 10.36
C ALA A 248 12.82 4.41 10.92
N LYS A 249 12.94 4.04 12.20
CA LYS A 249 12.04 3.07 12.84
C LYS A 249 10.64 3.65 13.03
N TRP A 250 10.55 4.88 13.50
CA TRP A 250 9.26 5.59 13.64
C TRP A 250 8.57 5.73 12.29
N TRP A 251 9.32 6.18 11.28
CA TRP A 251 8.79 6.34 9.94
C TRP A 251 8.31 5.02 9.37
N ASN A 252 9.12 3.95 9.42
CA ASN A 252 8.71 2.63 8.95
C ASN A 252 7.43 2.15 9.65
N ASN A 253 7.32 2.31 10.97
CA ASN A 253 6.14 1.86 11.72
C ASN A 253 4.85 2.57 11.28
N ARG A 254 4.91 3.89 11.05
CA ARG A 254 3.77 4.68 10.55
C ARG A 254 3.47 4.36 9.09
N HIS A 255 4.51 4.37 8.27
CA HIS A 255 4.45 4.21 6.82
C HIS A 255 3.96 2.82 6.40
N PHE A 256 4.33 1.76 7.14
CA PHE A 256 3.79 0.42 6.89
C PHE A 256 2.28 0.35 7.12
N GLN A 257 1.75 1.04 8.14
CA GLN A 257 0.31 1.08 8.39
C GLN A 257 -0.42 1.84 7.26
N HIS A 258 0.13 2.99 6.85
CA HIS A 258 -0.38 3.74 5.71
C HIS A 258 -0.46 2.90 4.43
N HIS A 259 0.56 2.10 4.12
CA HIS A 259 0.59 1.28 2.89
C HIS A 259 -0.25 0.02 2.92
N VAL A 260 -0.79 -0.37 4.07
CA VAL A 260 -1.64 -1.56 4.18
C VAL A 260 -3.06 -1.25 3.71
N LYS A 261 -3.61 -0.10 4.09
CA LYS A 261 -4.95 0.35 3.68
C LYS A 261 -4.94 1.86 3.42
N THR A 262 -4.20 2.28 2.40
CA THR A 262 -4.01 3.69 2.05
C THR A 262 -5.32 4.42 1.78
N ASN A 263 -5.47 5.62 2.36
CA ASN A 263 -6.63 6.49 2.25
C ASN A 263 -7.96 5.86 2.70
N ILE A 264 -7.92 4.85 3.57
CA ILE A 264 -9.12 4.22 4.13
C ILE A 264 -9.26 4.65 5.60
N TYR A 265 -10.22 5.50 5.90
CA TYR A 265 -10.55 5.83 7.28
C TYR A 265 -11.32 4.67 7.95
N PRO A 266 -11.07 4.33 9.24
CA PRO A 266 -10.02 4.83 10.14
C PRO A 266 -8.74 3.97 10.12
N LYS A 267 -8.51 3.18 9.07
CA LYS A 267 -7.37 2.24 9.00
C LYS A 267 -6.04 2.94 8.69
N ASP A 268 -6.07 4.02 7.91
CA ASP A 268 -4.89 4.81 7.55
C ASP A 268 -4.60 5.89 8.59
N PRO A 269 -3.49 5.80 9.35
CA PRO A 269 -3.15 6.76 10.39
C PRO A 269 -2.70 8.14 9.85
N ASP A 270 -2.46 8.29 8.55
CA ASP A 270 -2.01 9.55 7.96
C ASP A 270 -3.16 10.51 7.62
N ILE A 271 -4.39 9.98 7.52
CA ILE A 271 -5.62 10.78 7.36
C ILE A 271 -6.49 10.81 8.62
N ASP A 272 -6.04 10.15 9.70
CA ASP A 272 -6.67 10.24 11.01
C ASP A 272 -6.15 11.47 11.77
N VAL A 273 -6.59 12.65 11.30
CA VAL A 273 -6.15 13.98 11.78
C VAL A 273 -7.23 14.71 12.60
N GLY A 274 -8.25 13.97 13.06
CA GLY A 274 -9.27 14.51 13.95
C GLY A 274 -8.70 14.88 15.33
N PRO A 275 -9.18 15.96 15.98
CA PRO A 275 -10.25 16.87 15.53
C PRO A 275 -9.75 18.05 14.67
N LEU A 276 -8.46 18.15 14.33
CA LEU A 276 -7.90 19.32 13.66
C LEU A 276 -8.45 19.49 12.23
N PHE A 277 -8.50 18.39 11.49
CA PHE A 277 -9.14 18.32 10.18
C PHE A 277 -10.06 17.10 10.15
N VAL A 278 -11.25 17.30 9.57
CA VAL A 278 -12.21 16.23 9.30
C VAL A 278 -12.39 16.14 7.79
N ILE A 279 -12.23 14.94 7.25
CA ILE A 279 -12.21 14.63 5.83
C ILE A 279 -13.33 13.63 5.53
N GLY A 280 -14.05 13.87 4.44
CA GLY A 280 -15.18 13.04 4.01
C GLY A 280 -16.42 13.22 4.89
N ASP A 281 -17.42 12.38 4.66
CA ASP A 281 -18.75 12.55 5.26
C ASP A 281 -18.84 12.01 6.70
N LEU A 282 -17.97 11.06 7.07
CA LEU A 282 -18.04 10.33 8.34
C LEU A 282 -17.33 11.06 9.50
N GLN A 283 -16.13 11.59 9.27
CA GLN A 283 -15.32 12.22 10.33
C GLN A 283 -16.01 13.45 10.96
N PRO A 284 -16.64 14.37 10.21
CA PRO A 284 -17.33 15.51 10.80
C PRO A 284 -18.47 15.09 11.74
N VAL A 285 -19.22 14.05 11.36
CA VAL A 285 -20.32 13.50 12.16
C VAL A 285 -19.79 12.85 13.44
N LYS A 286 -18.75 12.03 13.33
CA LYS A 286 -18.15 11.35 14.49
C LYS A 286 -17.57 12.33 15.50
N VAL A 287 -16.78 13.31 15.04
CA VAL A 287 -16.22 14.37 15.90
C VAL A 287 -17.35 15.21 16.51
N CYS A 288 -18.39 15.53 15.75
CA CYS A 288 -19.57 16.22 16.28
C CYS A 288 -20.25 15.39 17.39
N LEU A 289 -20.45 14.09 17.18
CA LEU A 289 -21.03 13.19 18.18
C LEU A 289 -20.15 13.05 19.42
N GLU A 290 -18.82 12.98 19.29
CA GLU A 290 -17.89 12.96 20.43
C GLU A 290 -17.91 14.27 21.22
N ILE A 291 -17.97 15.41 20.53
CA ILE A 291 -18.14 16.74 21.17
C ILE A 291 -19.51 16.84 21.85
N LEU A 292 -20.57 16.29 21.23
CA LEU A 292 -21.92 16.30 21.77
C LEU A 292 -22.09 15.31 22.95
N SER A 293 -21.44 14.15 22.92
CA SER A 293 -21.48 13.15 23.99
C SER A 293 -20.66 13.57 25.21
N THR A 294 -19.65 14.42 25.02
CA THR A 294 -18.88 15.06 26.10
C THR A 294 -19.58 16.30 26.68
N ARG A 295 -20.82 16.62 26.25
CA ARG A 295 -21.66 17.69 26.84
C ARG A 295 -22.21 17.36 28.24
N GLU A 296 -21.31 16.97 29.15
CA GLU A 296 -21.36 17.48 30.53
C GLU A 296 -20.34 18.61 30.76
N MET A 297 -19.45 18.89 29.80
CA MET A 297 -18.45 19.98 29.89
C MET A 297 -18.91 21.33 29.30
N PHE A 298 -20.22 21.57 29.20
CA PHE A 298 -20.79 22.80 28.60
C PHE A 298 -21.54 23.68 29.61
N GLN A 299 -21.04 23.78 30.85
CA GLN A 299 -21.40 24.87 31.78
C GLN A 299 -20.26 25.84 32.15
N GLU A 300 -19.00 25.59 31.77
CA GLU A 300 -17.86 26.43 32.20
C GLU A 300 -17.12 27.19 31.07
N VAL A 301 -17.41 26.94 29.78
CA VAL A 301 -16.70 27.61 28.66
C VAL A 301 -17.52 28.75 28.04
N VAL A 302 -18.13 29.61 28.87
CA VAL A 302 -18.81 30.84 28.42
C VAL A 302 -17.83 32.02 28.24
N LEU A 303 -16.54 31.88 28.55
CA LEU A 303 -15.58 32.99 28.44
C LEU A 303 -14.27 32.55 27.75
N GLY A 304 -14.29 32.36 26.43
CA GLY A 304 -13.05 32.09 25.71
C GLY A 304 -13.24 32.01 24.20
N LYS A 305 -13.02 33.13 23.51
CA LYS A 305 -13.05 33.29 22.06
C LYS A 305 -12.15 32.27 21.34
N VAL A 306 -12.72 31.30 20.63
CA VAL A 306 -12.10 30.69 19.45
C VAL A 306 -13.20 30.50 18.39
N TYR A 307 -13.12 31.29 17.34
CA TYR A 307 -13.97 31.18 16.16
C TYR A 307 -13.64 29.89 15.40
N THR A 308 -14.52 28.89 15.47
CA THR A 308 -14.52 27.76 14.53
C THR A 308 -15.30 28.18 13.29
N PHE A 309 -14.60 28.40 12.18
CA PHE A 309 -15.18 28.77 10.89
C PHE A 309 -15.77 27.53 10.21
N VAL A 310 -17.03 27.19 10.54
CA VAL A 310 -17.78 26.16 9.82
C VAL A 310 -18.40 26.80 8.57
N LEU A 311 -17.82 26.54 7.40
CA LEU A 311 -18.46 26.82 6.12
C LEU A 311 -19.64 25.85 5.94
N ARG A 312 -20.85 26.28 6.31
CA ARG A 312 -22.10 25.62 5.94
C ARG A 312 -22.89 26.51 4.98
N ARG A 313 -22.74 26.26 3.68
CA ARG A 313 -23.63 26.77 2.64
C ARG A 313 -24.71 25.72 2.37
N SER A 314 -25.79 25.73 3.14
CA SER A 314 -27.13 25.27 2.74
C SER A 314 -28.07 25.29 3.94
N GLY A 315 -29.02 26.22 3.90
CA GLY A 315 -29.99 26.48 4.94
C GLY A 315 -31.08 25.42 5.03
N TRP A 316 -31.08 24.68 6.13
CA TRP A 316 -32.21 23.89 6.58
C TRP A 316 -32.60 24.33 7.99
N ARG A 317 -33.86 24.78 8.12
CA ARG A 317 -34.59 24.98 9.39
C ARG A 317 -35.34 23.66 9.68
N PHE A 318 -35.47 23.37 10.99
CA PHE A 318 -35.99 22.16 11.64
C PHE A 318 -37.04 21.36 10.87
#